data_AF-A0A7X7UPP7-F1
#
_entry.id   AF-A0A7X7UPP7-F1
#
_cell.length_a   1.000
_cell.length_b   1.000
_cell.length_c   1.000
_cell.angle_alpha   90.00
_cell.angle_beta   90.00
_cell.angle_gamma   90.00
#
_symmetry.space_group_name_H-M   'P 1'
#
loop_
_entity.id
_entity.type
_entity.pdbx_description
1 polymer ?
#
loop_
_entity_poly.entity_id
_entity_poly.type
_entity_poly.pdbx_seq_one_letter_code
_entity_poly.pdbx_strand_id
1 'polypeptide(L)'
;MRLFKKLVVLILALFASLSLVACDKSETKLEEALNSIALGDLSSVTQDIELIAVTGKHKLPIEWSIENVKGETAELDLTGEVPIVRITRAPYTEEGPGEWGEVRLTATVRIGKKSLSRHWDIFVKPGEKVFTLSVGDAAKQPEGTPVRITGTVTYLHGSGFFMQDDSGAIYVYGKPSNDKVVPGAKVEVEGSITIYYGQPEIDRGYKLTVLEEAPEGGFDYSEAADAFIPEIVWSSVNDPKSYGRILTVTGKVTEGQYGDYKNLELTDETTNTKIMIYHDSEEGFIDAITANKDNYVTATVITYNFHSSDKVWRVFGYAGSVEEAEAVQYTDENKVYLTSIKLKSEFDGISVVSDLTLPTSLSIFEGVSISWESSNKDVIADHGKFTYPTAETEVELTATITLGSVSEEYKFTVTAIAPEQMTVAELLAAIDEEKAKAVLVEGVIIGRDSGGYFYLADETAVVYTRVKLSDHNVEVGDKVRVIANG
;
A
#
# COMPACT_ATOMS: atom_id res chain seq x y z
N MET A 1 -15.19 -20.40 -4.62
CA MET A 1 -15.25 -21.48 -3.61
C MET A 1 -15.21 -20.87 -2.22
N ARG A 2 -16.40 -20.72 -1.61
CA ARG A 2 -16.72 -20.41 -0.20
C ARG A 2 -15.90 -19.35 0.57
N LEU A 3 -16.57 -18.23 0.81
CA LEU A 3 -16.33 -17.30 1.93
C LEU A 3 -16.15 -18.06 3.26
N PHE A 4 -14.97 -17.93 3.87
CA PHE A 4 -14.78 -18.21 5.29
C PHE A 4 -15.34 -17.03 6.10
N LYS A 5 -16.65 -17.10 6.40
CA LYS A 5 -17.23 -16.33 7.50
C LYS A 5 -16.44 -16.67 8.78
N LYS A 6 -15.87 -15.65 9.44
CA LYS A 6 -15.27 -15.75 10.76
C LYS A 6 -16.30 -16.28 11.75
N LEU A 7 -16.28 -17.59 11.96
CA LEU A 7 -17.04 -18.27 12.98
C LEU A 7 -16.14 -18.28 14.22
N VAL A 8 -16.42 -17.41 15.18
CA VAL A 8 -15.87 -17.51 16.53
C VAL A 8 -16.49 -18.75 17.15
N VAL A 9 -15.82 -19.89 17.01
CA VAL A 9 -16.23 -21.13 17.67
C VAL A 9 -15.63 -21.12 19.07
N LEU A 10 -16.44 -20.66 20.01
CA LEU A 10 -16.23 -20.91 21.43
C LEU A 10 -16.48 -22.40 21.68
N ILE A 11 -15.45 -23.24 21.61
CA ILE A 11 -15.57 -24.66 21.96
C ILE A 11 -15.64 -24.77 23.49
N LEU A 12 -16.86 -24.71 24.03
CA LEU A 12 -17.18 -25.24 25.35
C LEU A 12 -17.25 -26.77 25.24
N ALA A 13 -16.14 -27.45 25.56
CA ALA A 13 -16.17 -28.89 25.80
C ALA A 13 -16.87 -29.15 27.13
N LEU A 14 -18.19 -29.31 27.09
CA LEU A 14 -19.03 -29.65 28.23
C LEU A 14 -19.10 -31.19 28.36
N PHE A 15 -18.17 -31.80 29.09
CA PHE A 15 -18.32 -33.19 29.54
C PHE A 15 -19.13 -33.21 30.84
N ALA A 16 -20.45 -33.33 30.72
CA ALA A 16 -21.33 -33.60 31.84
C ALA A 16 -21.44 -35.12 32.06
N SER A 17 -20.58 -35.68 32.92
CA SER A 17 -20.89 -36.93 33.63
C SER A 17 -21.30 -36.56 35.06
N LEU A 18 -22.62 -36.54 35.31
CA LEU A 18 -23.17 -36.34 36.65
C LEU A 18 -22.82 -37.54 37.55
N SER A 19 -21.85 -37.34 38.43
CA SER A 19 -21.86 -37.95 39.76
C SER A 19 -21.92 -36.81 40.77
N LEU A 20 -23.01 -36.75 41.55
CA LEU A 20 -23.18 -35.80 42.65
C LEU A 20 -22.16 -36.11 43.74
N VAL A 21 -20.97 -35.55 43.62
CA VAL A 21 -20.01 -35.40 44.71
C VAL A 21 -20.21 -34.01 45.30
N ALA A 22 -20.28 -33.90 46.63
CA ALA A 22 -20.34 -32.61 47.30
C ALA A 22 -19.08 -31.79 46.94
N CYS A 23 -19.20 -30.83 46.02
CA CYS A 23 -18.10 -29.93 45.66
C CYS A 23 -17.61 -29.18 46.90
N ASP A 24 -16.33 -29.37 47.23
CA ASP A 24 -15.65 -28.58 48.24
C ASP A 24 -15.57 -27.12 47.75
N LYS A 25 -15.91 -26.15 48.62
CA LYS A 25 -15.81 -24.71 48.29
C LYS A 25 -14.43 -24.31 47.78
N SER A 26 -13.37 -25.01 48.19
CA SER A 26 -12.02 -24.79 47.70
C SER A 26 -11.80 -25.24 46.25
N GLU A 27 -12.43 -26.34 45.82
CA GLU A 27 -12.38 -26.81 44.42
C GLU A 27 -13.12 -25.85 43.49
N THR A 28 -14.33 -25.42 43.88
CA THR A 28 -15.07 -24.42 43.11
C THR A 28 -14.28 -23.12 42.94
N LYS A 29 -13.58 -22.67 43.99
CA LYS A 29 -12.71 -21.48 43.90
C LYS A 29 -11.51 -21.68 42.98
N LEU A 30 -10.89 -22.86 42.98
CA LEU A 30 -9.77 -23.19 42.09
C LEU A 30 -10.21 -23.19 40.62
N GLU A 31 -11.36 -23.81 40.31
CA GLU A 31 -11.95 -23.81 38.96
C GLU A 31 -12.29 -22.40 38.49
N GLU A 32 -12.97 -21.61 39.34
CA GLU A 32 -13.31 -20.22 39.05
C GLU A 32 -12.06 -19.36 38.81
N ALA A 33 -10.97 -19.60 39.55
CA ALA A 33 -9.71 -18.91 39.39
C ALA A 33 -9.05 -19.25 38.04
N LEU A 34 -8.94 -20.53 37.66
CA LEU A 34 -8.39 -20.96 36.37
C LEU A 34 -9.22 -20.52 35.17
N ASN A 35 -10.54 -20.52 35.31
CA ASN A 35 -11.45 -20.05 34.26
C ASN A 35 -11.37 -18.53 34.03
N SER A 36 -10.79 -17.79 34.98
CA SER A 36 -10.54 -16.35 34.84
C SER A 36 -9.25 -16.01 34.08
N ILE A 37 -8.45 -17.00 33.68
CA ILE A 37 -7.25 -16.81 32.88
C ILE A 37 -7.64 -16.72 31.40
N ALA A 38 -7.28 -15.62 30.75
CA ALA A 38 -7.46 -15.38 29.33
C ALA A 38 -6.12 -14.98 28.69
N LEU A 39 -5.69 -15.69 27.65
CA LEU A 39 -4.36 -15.54 27.02
C LEU A 39 -4.44 -15.07 25.54
N GLY A 40 -5.63 -14.73 25.05
CA GLY A 40 -5.82 -14.37 23.63
C GLY A 40 -5.76 -15.58 22.70
N ASP A 41 -5.43 -15.31 21.44
CA ASP A 41 -5.28 -16.33 20.40
C ASP A 41 -3.86 -16.92 20.41
N LEU A 42 -3.78 -18.23 20.59
CA LEU A 42 -2.53 -18.98 20.67
C LEU A 42 -2.32 -19.88 19.45
N SER A 43 -3.14 -19.73 18.40
CA SER A 43 -3.12 -20.61 17.22
C SER A 43 -2.06 -20.26 16.16
N SER A 44 -1.46 -19.06 16.24
CA SER A 44 -0.42 -18.63 15.30
C SER A 44 0.54 -17.61 15.91
N VAL A 45 1.22 -18.01 16.99
CA VAL A 45 2.10 -17.11 17.76
C VAL A 45 3.41 -16.85 17.02
N THR A 46 3.77 -15.58 16.93
CA THR A 46 5.00 -15.10 16.28
C THR A 46 5.88 -14.23 17.18
N GLN A 47 5.41 -13.91 18.40
CA GLN A 47 6.06 -13.02 19.37
C GLN A 47 5.98 -13.59 20.78
N ASP A 48 6.82 -13.07 21.68
CA ASP A 48 6.79 -13.39 23.11
C ASP A 48 5.41 -13.14 23.73
N ILE A 49 5.04 -13.95 24.72
CA ILE A 49 3.74 -13.86 25.41
C ILE A 49 3.98 -13.44 26.86
N GLU A 50 3.50 -12.26 27.23
CA GLU A 50 3.42 -11.86 28.63
C GLU A 50 2.26 -12.59 29.33
N LEU A 51 2.53 -13.19 30.49
CA LEU A 51 1.55 -13.93 31.28
C LEU A 51 1.15 -13.16 32.54
N ILE A 52 -0.06 -13.43 33.04
CA ILE A 52 -0.50 -12.90 34.33
C ILE A 52 0.11 -13.69 35.49
N ALA A 53 0.57 -13.00 36.53
CA ALA A 53 1.14 -13.63 37.73
C ALA A 53 0.08 -14.13 38.73
N VAL A 54 -1.13 -13.56 38.69
CA VAL A 54 -2.27 -13.94 39.55
C VAL A 54 -3.55 -14.07 38.73
N THR A 55 -4.43 -14.95 39.16
CA THR A 55 -5.74 -15.16 38.54
C THR A 55 -6.63 -13.91 38.64
N GLY A 56 -7.45 -13.68 37.61
CA GLY A 56 -8.38 -12.54 37.57
C GLY A 56 -9.38 -12.57 38.72
N LYS A 57 -9.92 -13.76 39.00
CA LYS A 57 -10.86 -14.06 40.10
C LYS A 57 -10.12 -14.74 41.25
N HIS A 58 -10.45 -14.35 42.49
CA HIS A 58 -9.81 -14.82 43.74
C HIS A 58 -8.34 -14.45 43.95
N LYS A 59 -7.67 -13.84 42.96
CA LYS A 59 -6.29 -13.32 43.06
C LYS A 59 -5.28 -14.36 43.58
N LEU A 60 -5.47 -15.62 43.19
CA LEU A 60 -4.54 -16.70 43.51
C LEU A 60 -3.27 -16.58 42.65
N PRO A 61 -2.07 -16.73 43.22
CA PRO A 61 -0.83 -16.86 42.46
C PRO A 61 -0.89 -18.03 41.47
N ILE A 62 -0.26 -17.84 40.31
CA ILE A 62 -0.18 -18.85 39.25
C ILE A 62 1.26 -19.38 39.18
N GLU A 63 1.40 -20.69 39.32
CA GLU A 63 2.63 -21.43 39.00
C GLU A 63 2.58 -21.81 37.51
N TRP A 64 3.40 -21.16 36.68
CA TRP A 64 3.51 -21.45 35.25
C TRP A 64 4.55 -22.52 34.97
N SER A 65 4.28 -23.36 33.97
CA SER A 65 5.23 -24.32 33.40
C SER A 65 4.94 -24.51 31.92
N ILE A 66 5.97 -24.87 31.16
CA ILE A 66 5.85 -25.16 29.73
C ILE A 66 6.40 -26.55 29.40
N GLU A 67 5.85 -27.15 28.35
CA GLU A 67 6.35 -28.36 27.72
C GLU A 67 6.38 -28.11 26.21
N ASN A 68 7.56 -28.20 25.59
CA ASN A 68 7.72 -28.16 24.13
C ASN A 68 7.29 -29.53 23.56
N VAL A 69 6.05 -29.62 23.07
CA VAL A 69 5.43 -30.84 22.51
C VAL A 69 6.01 -31.15 21.13
N LYS A 70 6.19 -30.12 20.29
CA LYS A 70 6.83 -30.21 18.98
C LYS A 70 7.82 -29.07 18.80
N GLY A 71 9.10 -29.42 18.62
CA GLY A 71 10.21 -28.48 18.45
C GLY A 71 10.55 -27.69 19.72
N GLU A 72 11.82 -27.34 19.90
CA GLU A 72 12.25 -26.45 20.99
C GLU A 72 11.95 -24.99 20.61
N THR A 73 10.69 -24.59 20.79
CA THR A 73 10.16 -23.33 20.24
C THR A 73 9.73 -22.31 21.29
N ALA A 74 9.77 -22.67 22.57
CA ALA A 74 9.55 -21.73 23.66
C ALA A 74 10.39 -22.00 24.91
N GLU A 75 10.66 -20.94 25.66
CA GLU A 75 11.24 -20.96 27.00
C GLU A 75 10.40 -20.10 27.97
N LEU A 76 10.33 -20.49 29.24
CA LEU A 76 9.63 -19.71 30.26
C LEU A 76 10.62 -18.86 31.07
N ASP A 77 10.53 -17.55 30.91
CA ASP A 77 11.32 -16.56 31.65
C ASP A 77 10.51 -16.06 32.86
N LEU A 78 10.98 -16.40 34.07
CA LEU A 78 10.39 -16.00 35.35
C LEU A 78 11.25 -14.96 36.09
N THR A 79 12.26 -14.38 35.44
CA THR A 79 13.24 -13.52 36.11
C THR A 79 12.74 -12.09 36.32
N GLY A 80 11.73 -11.65 35.55
CA GLY A 80 11.11 -10.33 35.63
C GLY A 80 9.89 -10.25 36.57
N GLU A 81 9.30 -9.06 36.69
CA GLU A 81 8.07 -8.82 37.46
C GLU A 81 6.85 -9.54 36.85
N VAL A 82 6.89 -9.80 35.54
CA VAL A 82 5.86 -10.47 34.76
C VAL A 82 6.48 -11.73 34.15
N PRO A 83 5.88 -12.92 34.31
CA PRO A 83 6.32 -14.13 33.63
C PRO A 83 6.15 -13.99 32.11
N ILE A 84 7.15 -14.38 31.32
CA ILE A 84 7.13 -14.28 29.84
C ILE A 84 7.41 -15.66 29.22
N VAL A 85 6.62 -16.05 28.22
CA VAL A 85 6.98 -17.14 27.32
C VAL A 85 7.78 -16.55 26.16
N ARG A 86 9.08 -16.86 26.10
CA ARG A 86 9.97 -16.47 25.00
C ARG A 86 9.75 -17.40 23.82
N ILE A 87 9.52 -16.85 22.63
CA ILE A 87 9.22 -17.63 21.43
C ILE A 87 10.43 -17.69 20.49
N THR A 88 10.81 -18.91 20.11
CA THR A 88 11.83 -19.19 19.08
C THR A 88 11.18 -19.87 17.89
N ARG A 89 11.21 -19.20 16.73
CA ARG A 89 10.57 -19.70 15.51
C ARG A 89 11.58 -20.54 14.70
N ALA A 90 11.14 -21.70 14.22
CA ALA A 90 11.93 -22.49 13.26
C ALA A 90 12.22 -21.63 12.00
N PRO A 91 13.45 -21.60 11.46
CA PRO A 91 13.75 -20.78 10.30
C PRO A 91 13.05 -21.30 9.03
N TYR A 92 12.87 -20.42 8.05
CA TYR A 92 12.55 -20.82 6.69
C TYR A 92 13.82 -21.37 6.02
N THR A 93 13.72 -22.47 5.28
CA THR A 93 14.84 -23.06 4.52
C THR A 93 14.47 -23.17 3.04
N GLU A 94 15.41 -23.56 2.17
CA GLU A 94 15.10 -23.78 0.75
C GLU A 94 14.02 -24.86 0.53
N GLU A 95 13.85 -25.79 1.48
CA GLU A 95 12.85 -26.85 1.44
C GLU A 95 11.45 -26.37 1.85
N GLY A 96 11.32 -25.14 2.35
CA GLY A 96 10.05 -24.54 2.77
C GLY A 96 10.11 -23.92 4.17
N PRO A 97 8.96 -23.50 4.71
CA PRO A 97 8.89 -23.07 6.09
C PRO A 97 9.26 -24.25 7.00
N GLY A 98 9.98 -23.97 8.08
CA GLY A 98 10.25 -24.96 9.13
C GLY A 98 8.94 -25.53 9.71
N GLU A 99 9.06 -26.56 10.53
CA GLU A 99 7.87 -27.12 11.17
C GLU A 99 7.24 -26.13 12.17
N TRP A 100 5.92 -26.17 12.27
CA TRP A 100 5.20 -25.53 13.36
C TRP A 100 5.65 -26.09 14.70
N GLY A 101 5.87 -25.18 15.65
CA GLY A 101 6.07 -25.55 17.06
C GLY A 101 4.75 -25.77 17.76
N GLU A 102 4.73 -26.69 18.72
CA GLU A 102 3.59 -26.91 19.62
C GLU A 102 4.10 -26.90 21.05
N VAL A 103 3.54 -26.03 21.89
CA VAL A 103 3.94 -25.86 23.28
C VAL A 103 2.73 -25.96 24.18
N ARG A 104 2.78 -26.82 25.20
CA ARG A 104 1.77 -26.90 26.23
C ARG A 104 2.14 -25.97 27.38
N LEU A 105 1.41 -24.88 27.53
CA LEU A 105 1.51 -23.96 28.66
C LEU A 105 0.53 -24.39 29.75
N THR A 106 1.02 -24.58 30.97
CA THR A 106 0.21 -25.01 32.12
C THR A 106 0.23 -23.97 33.24
N ALA A 107 -0.96 -23.51 33.64
CA ALA A 107 -1.17 -22.75 34.87
C ALA A 107 -1.57 -23.70 36.00
N THR A 108 -0.91 -23.60 37.14
CA THR A 108 -1.31 -24.29 38.38
C THR A 108 -1.62 -23.28 39.47
N VAL A 109 -2.78 -23.41 40.12
CA VAL A 109 -3.19 -22.58 41.25
C VAL A 109 -3.44 -23.43 42.49
N ARG A 110 -3.22 -22.86 43.67
CA ARG A 110 -3.29 -23.59 44.96
C ARG A 110 -4.13 -22.88 46.00
N ILE A 111 -4.85 -23.67 46.81
CA ILE A 111 -5.48 -23.24 48.06
C ILE A 111 -5.15 -24.30 49.12
N GLY A 112 -4.31 -23.95 50.10
CA GLY A 112 -3.83 -24.90 51.10
C GLY A 112 -3.06 -26.06 50.46
N LYS A 113 -3.49 -27.30 50.69
CA LYS A 113 -2.88 -28.51 50.10
C LYS A 113 -3.48 -28.92 48.76
N LYS A 114 -4.56 -28.26 48.31
CA LYS A 114 -5.22 -28.57 47.04
C LYS A 114 -4.65 -27.70 45.93
N SER A 115 -4.52 -28.29 44.75
CA SER A 115 -4.11 -27.60 43.53
C SER A 115 -4.95 -28.06 42.36
N LEU A 116 -5.15 -27.17 41.40
CA LEU A 116 -5.76 -27.49 40.11
C LEU A 116 -4.93 -26.84 39.02
N SER A 117 -4.90 -27.48 37.85
CA SER A 117 -4.16 -26.99 36.69
C SER A 117 -5.05 -26.88 35.46
N ARG A 118 -4.72 -25.96 34.58
CA ARG A 118 -5.31 -25.82 33.24
C ARG A 118 -4.17 -25.65 32.25
N HIS A 119 -4.33 -26.23 31.06
CA HIS A 119 -3.36 -26.09 29.98
C HIS A 119 -3.95 -25.42 28.74
N TRP A 120 -3.07 -24.82 27.95
CA TRP A 120 -3.34 -24.28 26.62
C TRP A 120 -2.23 -24.76 25.68
N ASP A 121 -2.61 -25.06 24.45
CA ASP A 121 -1.66 -25.37 23.40
C ASP A 121 -1.36 -24.08 22.63
N ILE A 122 -0.06 -23.78 22.51
CA ILE A 122 0.48 -22.65 21.77
C ILE A 122 1.09 -23.20 20.48
N PHE A 123 0.64 -22.68 19.36
CA PHE A 123 1.15 -23.05 18.04
C PHE A 123 2.08 -21.94 17.54
N VAL A 124 3.38 -22.24 17.54
CA VAL A 124 4.42 -21.30 17.11
C VAL A 124 4.58 -21.38 15.60
N LYS A 125 4.30 -20.27 14.92
CA LYS A 125 4.39 -20.19 13.46
C LYS A 125 5.87 -20.16 13.03
N PRO A 126 6.29 -21.01 12.08
CA PRO A 126 7.66 -20.98 11.57
C PRO A 126 7.99 -19.64 10.89
N GLY A 127 9.27 -19.39 10.69
CA GLY A 127 9.80 -18.27 9.92
C GLY A 127 9.23 -18.25 8.50
N GLU A 128 9.07 -17.05 7.97
CA GLU A 128 8.58 -16.84 6.62
C GLU A 128 9.76 -16.74 5.64
N LYS A 129 9.48 -16.98 4.36
CA LYS A 129 10.48 -16.81 3.31
C LYS A 129 10.88 -15.35 3.26
N VAL A 130 12.16 -15.07 3.43
CA VAL A 130 12.73 -13.75 3.16
C VAL A 130 13.22 -13.74 1.72
N PHE A 131 12.69 -12.83 0.90
CA PHE A 131 13.10 -12.70 -0.48
C PHE A 131 14.30 -11.76 -0.59
N THR A 132 15.43 -12.27 -1.06
CA THR A 132 16.56 -11.40 -1.43
C THR A 132 16.28 -10.79 -2.79
N LEU A 133 16.08 -9.48 -2.83
CA LEU A 133 15.66 -8.73 -4.02
C LEU A 133 16.55 -7.51 -4.24
N SER A 134 16.51 -6.97 -5.46
CA SER A 134 16.94 -5.59 -5.71
C SER A 134 15.99 -4.61 -4.99
N VAL A 135 16.43 -3.39 -4.75
CA VAL A 135 15.62 -2.37 -4.06
C VAL A 135 14.33 -2.09 -4.84
N GLY A 136 14.43 -1.92 -6.16
CA GLY A 136 13.30 -1.64 -7.04
C GLY A 136 12.31 -2.79 -7.18
N ASP A 137 12.76 -4.05 -7.08
CA ASP A 137 11.84 -5.20 -7.09
C ASP A 137 11.20 -5.45 -5.73
N ALA A 138 11.89 -5.11 -4.63
CA ALA A 138 11.30 -5.11 -3.30
C ALA A 138 10.16 -4.09 -3.20
N ALA A 139 10.34 -2.89 -3.76
CA ALA A 139 9.33 -1.83 -3.73
C ALA A 139 8.04 -2.16 -4.52
N LYS A 140 8.05 -3.23 -5.34
CA LYS A 140 6.87 -3.73 -6.07
C LYS A 140 6.17 -4.88 -5.35
N GLN A 141 6.72 -5.39 -4.25
CA GLN A 141 6.13 -6.53 -3.55
C GLN A 141 4.86 -6.12 -2.80
N PRO A 142 3.92 -7.06 -2.58
CA PRO A 142 2.75 -6.81 -1.75
C PRO A 142 3.10 -6.47 -0.30
N GLU A 143 2.22 -5.73 0.36
CA GLU A 143 2.28 -5.47 1.81
C GLU A 143 2.44 -6.77 2.62
N GLY A 144 3.29 -6.72 3.64
CA GLY A 144 3.63 -7.85 4.51
C GLY A 144 4.71 -8.78 3.96
N THR A 145 5.18 -8.57 2.72
CA THR A 145 6.23 -9.43 2.13
C THR A 145 7.57 -9.23 2.85
N PRO A 146 8.17 -10.27 3.43
CA PRO A 146 9.51 -10.17 4.04
C PRO A 146 10.58 -10.12 2.95
N VAL A 147 11.42 -9.08 2.98
CA VAL A 147 12.48 -8.86 1.99
C VAL A 147 13.82 -8.64 2.66
N ARG A 148 14.89 -8.98 1.94
CA ARG A 148 16.27 -8.59 2.24
C ARG A 148 16.82 -7.84 1.03
N ILE A 149 17.23 -6.60 1.24
CA ILE A 149 17.71 -5.71 0.20
C ILE A 149 19.06 -5.12 0.58
N THR A 150 19.89 -4.84 -0.42
CA THR A 150 21.19 -4.19 -0.25
C THR A 150 21.25 -2.96 -1.12
N GLY A 151 21.63 -1.82 -0.55
CA GLY A 151 21.68 -0.55 -1.26
C GLY A 151 22.48 0.51 -0.51
N THR A 152 22.63 1.67 -1.12
CA THR A 152 23.29 2.84 -0.54
C THR A 152 22.24 3.72 0.12
N VAL A 153 22.47 4.18 1.35
CA VAL A 153 21.64 5.20 2.00
C VAL A 153 21.83 6.50 1.25
N THR A 154 20.75 7.10 0.76
CA THR A 154 20.81 8.32 -0.06
C THR A 154 20.22 9.54 0.62
N TYR A 155 19.45 9.36 1.69
CA TYR A 155 18.92 10.47 2.48
C TYR A 155 18.49 9.95 3.86
N LEU A 156 18.75 10.69 4.93
CA LEU A 156 18.38 10.33 6.31
C LEU A 156 17.72 11.53 6.98
N HIS A 157 16.61 11.31 7.68
CA HIS A 157 15.93 12.34 8.45
C HIS A 157 15.41 11.81 9.79
N GLY A 158 14.61 12.59 10.52
CA GLY A 158 14.17 12.29 11.87
C GLY A 158 13.36 10.99 12.02
N SER A 159 12.69 10.53 10.95
CA SER A 159 11.76 9.38 11.01
C SER A 159 12.23 8.15 10.24
N GLY A 160 13.29 8.23 9.44
CA GLY A 160 13.71 7.14 8.57
C GLY A 160 14.73 7.59 7.54
N PHE A 161 14.96 6.76 6.52
CA PHE A 161 15.93 7.02 5.47
C PHE A 161 15.49 6.42 4.13
N PHE A 162 16.00 6.97 3.03
CA PHE A 162 15.95 6.32 1.73
C PHE A 162 17.21 5.50 1.50
N MET A 163 17.04 4.34 0.87
CA MET A 163 18.14 3.57 0.29
C MET A 163 17.86 3.22 -1.17
N GLN A 164 18.93 3.11 -1.98
CA GLN A 164 18.84 2.90 -3.43
C GLN A 164 19.87 1.90 -3.95
N ASP A 165 19.54 1.25 -5.06
CA ASP A 165 20.47 0.58 -5.96
C ASP A 165 20.12 0.98 -7.42
N ASP A 166 20.78 0.37 -8.41
CA ASP A 166 20.54 0.68 -9.83
C ASP A 166 19.11 0.39 -10.31
N SER A 167 18.31 -0.36 -9.54
CA SER A 167 16.94 -0.75 -9.89
C SER A 167 15.88 0.21 -9.34
N GLY A 168 16.19 0.99 -8.31
CA GLY A 168 15.28 1.97 -7.73
C GLY A 168 15.57 2.33 -6.28
N ALA A 169 14.60 2.98 -5.65
CA ALA A 169 14.65 3.48 -4.28
C ALA A 169 13.55 2.87 -3.41
N ILE A 170 13.79 2.79 -2.10
CA ILE A 170 12.75 2.50 -1.12
C ILE A 170 13.01 3.28 0.17
N TYR A 171 11.92 3.71 0.81
CA TYR A 171 11.99 4.33 2.12
C TYR A 171 12.00 3.26 3.21
N VAL A 172 12.84 3.42 4.23
CA VAL A 172 12.88 2.56 5.40
C VAL A 172 12.38 3.39 6.58
N TYR A 173 11.18 3.05 7.07
CA TYR A 173 10.55 3.75 8.17
C TYR A 173 11.15 3.31 9.49
N GLY A 174 11.49 4.27 10.35
CA GLY A 174 12.19 4.05 11.60
C GLY A 174 13.61 4.62 11.54
N LYS A 175 13.93 5.51 12.48
CA LYS A 175 15.29 6.05 12.58
C LYS A 175 16.27 4.94 12.98
N PRO A 176 17.36 4.72 12.23
CA PRO A 176 18.34 3.70 12.57
C PRO A 176 19.01 4.04 13.91
N SER A 177 19.24 3.02 14.73
CA SER A 177 19.96 3.17 16.00
C SER A 177 21.48 3.23 15.84
N ASN A 178 21.99 2.77 14.68
CA ASN A 178 23.41 2.78 14.35
C ASN A 178 23.76 4.12 13.67
N ASP A 179 24.67 4.87 14.28
CA ASP A 179 25.10 6.21 13.83
C ASP A 179 25.92 6.19 12.54
N LYS A 180 26.35 5.01 12.09
CA LYS A 180 27.02 4.82 10.78
C LYS A 180 26.05 4.71 9.61
N VAL A 181 24.74 4.65 9.87
CA VAL A 181 23.72 4.66 8.82
C VAL A 181 23.48 6.12 8.43
N VAL A 182 24.31 6.63 7.54
CA VAL A 182 24.30 8.00 7.05
C VAL A 182 24.34 7.99 5.51
N PRO A 183 23.94 9.08 4.83
CA PRO A 183 24.02 9.18 3.37
C PRO A 183 25.43 8.79 2.87
N GLY A 184 25.48 7.85 1.92
CA GLY A 184 26.71 7.30 1.34
C GLY A 184 27.08 5.91 1.86
N ALA A 185 26.55 5.49 3.01
CA ALA A 185 26.82 4.16 3.56
C ALA A 185 26.09 3.08 2.78
N LYS A 186 26.73 1.92 2.56
CA LYS A 186 26.09 0.74 1.97
C LYS A 186 25.55 -0.15 3.09
N VAL A 187 24.28 -0.50 3.01
CA VAL A 187 23.57 -1.25 4.04
C VAL A 187 22.82 -2.45 3.45
N GLU A 188 22.69 -3.50 4.25
CA GLU A 188 21.72 -4.57 4.06
C GLU A 188 20.56 -4.36 5.05
N VAL A 189 19.33 -4.40 4.55
CA VAL A 189 18.10 -4.27 5.35
C VAL A 189 17.25 -5.52 5.15
N GLU A 190 16.87 -6.16 6.26
CA GLU A 190 15.87 -7.22 6.29
C GLU A 190 14.63 -6.71 7.03
N GLY A 191 13.49 -6.66 6.35
CA GLY A 191 12.25 -6.13 6.92
C GLY A 191 11.03 -6.57 6.12
N SER A 192 9.85 -6.08 6.51
CA SER A 192 8.60 -6.35 5.79
C SER A 192 8.16 -5.12 5.01
N ILE A 193 7.64 -5.35 3.80
CA ILE A 193 7.05 -4.29 2.99
C ILE A 193 5.78 -3.78 3.67
N THR A 194 5.63 -2.46 3.71
CA THR A 194 4.40 -1.77 4.10
C THR A 194 4.03 -0.74 3.04
N ILE A 195 2.74 -0.47 2.86
CA ILE A 195 2.26 0.53 1.89
C ILE A 195 1.61 1.69 2.65
N TYR A 196 2.31 2.81 2.75
CA TYR A 196 1.83 4.00 3.44
C TYR A 196 1.28 5.02 2.43
N TYR A 197 -0.04 5.13 2.34
CA TYR A 197 -0.73 6.01 1.39
C TYR A 197 -0.27 5.85 -0.07
N GLY A 198 0.02 4.62 -0.48
CA GLY A 198 0.50 4.28 -1.83
C GLY A 198 2.01 4.19 -1.96
N GLN A 199 2.77 4.77 -1.03
CA GLN A 199 4.22 4.66 -1.01
C GLN A 199 4.66 3.29 -0.44
N PRO A 200 5.47 2.51 -1.17
CA PRO A 200 6.11 1.33 -0.62
C PRO A 200 7.27 1.69 0.32
N GLU A 201 7.30 1.05 1.49
CA GLU A 201 8.32 1.25 2.52
C GLU A 201 8.74 -0.08 3.16
N ILE A 202 9.86 -0.08 3.88
CA ILE A 202 10.19 -1.11 4.87
C ILE A 202 9.69 -0.66 6.24
N ASP A 203 8.92 -1.51 6.92
CA ASP A 203 8.36 -1.21 8.25
C ASP A 203 9.44 -1.16 9.36
N ARG A 204 9.16 -0.44 10.45
CA ARG A 204 10.05 -0.11 11.59
C ARG A 204 10.65 -1.28 12.36
N GLY A 205 10.21 -2.51 12.08
CA GLY A 205 10.72 -3.74 12.69
C GLY A 205 11.93 -4.36 11.97
N TYR A 206 12.59 -3.60 11.09
CA TYR A 206 13.68 -4.10 10.26
C TYR A 206 14.96 -4.38 11.05
N LYS A 207 15.78 -5.29 10.52
CA LYS A 207 17.19 -5.50 10.90
C LYS A 207 18.07 -4.83 9.87
N LEU A 208 19.18 -4.25 10.32
CA LEU A 208 20.11 -3.54 9.45
C LEU A 208 21.55 -3.92 9.77
N THR A 209 22.33 -4.14 8.71
CA THR A 209 23.78 -4.30 8.78
C THR A 209 24.45 -3.25 7.89
N VAL A 210 25.43 -2.52 8.44
CA VAL A 210 26.30 -1.64 7.62
C VAL A 210 27.37 -2.51 6.98
N LEU A 211 27.39 -2.54 5.65
CA LEU A 211 28.34 -3.30 4.84
C LEU A 211 29.58 -2.47 4.51
N GLU A 212 29.37 -1.17 4.26
CA GLU A 212 30.41 -0.20 3.94
C GLU A 212 30.03 1.14 4.57
N GLU A 213 30.98 1.77 5.27
CA GLU A 213 30.76 3.10 5.85
C GLU A 213 30.70 4.16 4.73
N ALA A 214 30.01 5.27 5.01
CA ALA A 214 29.96 6.37 4.06
C ALA A 214 31.36 6.96 3.80
N PRO A 215 31.63 7.47 2.57
CA PRO A 215 32.81 8.28 2.31
C PRO A 215 32.89 9.49 3.25
N GLU A 216 34.10 10.04 3.44
CA GLU A 216 34.31 11.22 4.31
C GLU A 216 33.46 12.43 3.89
N GLY A 217 33.19 12.58 2.59
CA GLY A 217 32.31 13.62 2.03
C GLY A 217 30.82 13.30 2.06
N GLY A 218 30.41 12.12 2.55
CA GLY A 218 29.03 11.65 2.52
C GLY A 218 28.58 11.16 1.14
N PHE A 219 27.27 11.21 0.91
CA PHE A 219 26.66 10.93 -0.40
C PHE A 219 26.92 12.09 -1.37
N ASP A 220 27.28 11.76 -2.61
CA ASP A 220 27.48 12.75 -3.66
C ASP A 220 26.16 13.04 -4.40
N TYR A 221 25.62 14.24 -4.18
CA TYR A 221 24.40 14.70 -4.85
C TYR A 221 24.67 15.45 -6.16
N SER A 222 25.93 15.64 -6.57
CA SER A 222 26.27 16.42 -7.77
C SER A 222 25.85 15.75 -9.08
N GLU A 223 25.62 14.44 -9.05
CA GLU A 223 25.12 13.65 -10.17
C GLU A 223 23.57 13.62 -10.26
N ALA A 224 22.88 14.44 -9.46
CA ALA A 224 21.43 14.57 -9.52
C ALA A 224 20.97 15.01 -10.92
N ALA A 225 20.05 14.25 -11.51
CA ALA A 225 19.56 14.56 -12.85
C ALA A 225 18.72 15.84 -12.86
N ASP A 226 18.93 16.68 -13.87
CA ASP A 226 18.05 17.83 -14.11
C ASP A 226 16.63 17.35 -14.41
N ALA A 227 15.65 18.02 -13.81
CA ALA A 227 14.24 17.77 -14.05
C ALA A 227 13.41 19.05 -13.91
N PHE A 228 12.21 19.03 -14.48
CA PHE A 228 11.22 20.06 -14.24
C PHE A 228 10.28 19.67 -13.10
N ILE A 229 9.80 20.66 -12.34
CA ILE A 229 8.80 20.46 -11.26
C ILE A 229 7.58 19.64 -11.74
N PRO A 230 7.00 19.89 -12.93
CA PRO A 230 5.92 19.07 -13.47
C PRO A 230 6.21 17.57 -13.56
N GLU A 231 7.46 17.16 -13.78
CA GLU A 231 7.83 15.74 -13.84
C GLU A 231 7.67 15.05 -12.50
N ILE A 232 7.84 15.78 -11.39
CA ILE A 232 7.54 15.28 -10.06
C ILE A 232 6.03 15.32 -9.85
N VAL A 233 5.39 16.45 -10.16
CA VAL A 233 3.97 16.68 -9.85
C VAL A 233 3.03 15.73 -10.60
N TRP A 234 3.37 15.34 -11.83
CA TRP A 234 2.59 14.41 -12.65
C TRP A 234 3.10 12.96 -12.59
N SER A 235 4.08 12.67 -11.73
CA SER A 235 4.48 11.29 -11.44
C SER A 235 3.36 10.50 -10.79
N SER A 236 3.25 9.21 -11.13
CA SER A 236 2.24 8.31 -10.56
C SER A 236 2.56 8.01 -9.10
N VAL A 237 1.58 8.22 -8.21
CA VAL A 237 1.68 7.86 -6.79
C VAL A 237 1.66 6.34 -6.56
N ASN A 238 1.37 5.55 -7.59
CA ASN A 238 1.38 4.09 -7.50
C ASN A 238 2.61 3.47 -8.17
N ASP A 239 3.47 4.29 -8.80
CA ASP A 239 4.75 3.83 -9.35
C ASP A 239 5.84 3.98 -8.28
N PRO A 240 6.45 2.89 -7.79
CA PRO A 240 7.53 2.96 -6.82
C PRO A 240 8.71 3.82 -7.30
N LYS A 241 8.93 3.96 -8.61
CA LYS A 241 10.00 4.79 -9.19
C LYS A 241 9.76 6.29 -9.04
N SER A 242 8.57 6.72 -8.64
CA SER A 242 8.28 8.12 -8.35
C SER A 242 8.95 8.61 -7.05
N TYR A 243 9.33 7.68 -6.17
CA TYR A 243 9.87 7.97 -4.84
C TYR A 243 11.40 7.86 -4.81
N GLY A 244 12.04 8.59 -3.90
CA GLY A 244 13.49 8.57 -3.69
C GLY A 244 14.31 9.11 -4.87
N ARG A 245 13.68 9.72 -5.88
CA ARG A 245 14.38 10.33 -7.02
C ARG A 245 15.17 11.53 -6.51
N ILE A 246 16.45 11.60 -6.85
CA ILE A 246 17.33 12.73 -6.55
C ILE A 246 17.41 13.58 -7.81
N LEU A 247 16.87 14.79 -7.74
CA LEU A 247 16.64 15.64 -8.91
C LEU A 247 17.11 17.06 -8.64
N THR A 248 17.71 17.69 -9.64
CA THR A 248 17.96 19.13 -9.64
C THR A 248 16.80 19.82 -10.35
N VAL A 249 16.09 20.70 -9.64
CA VAL A 249 14.90 21.40 -10.16
C VAL A 249 15.04 22.91 -9.98
N THR A 250 14.46 23.67 -10.90
CA THR A 250 14.35 25.13 -10.80
C THR A 250 12.91 25.54 -10.53
N GLY A 251 12.70 26.43 -9.56
CA GLY A 251 11.40 26.97 -9.23
C GLY A 251 11.46 28.23 -8.40
N LYS A 252 10.35 28.94 -8.32
CA LYS A 252 10.20 30.10 -7.45
C LYS A 252 9.89 29.65 -6.04
N VAL A 253 10.63 30.17 -5.06
CA VAL A 253 10.33 29.93 -3.65
C VAL A 253 9.06 30.68 -3.28
N THR A 254 8.04 29.93 -2.90
CA THR A 254 6.72 30.44 -2.51
C THR A 254 6.26 29.80 -1.20
N GLU A 255 5.09 30.20 -0.70
CA GLU A 255 4.53 29.69 0.54
C GLU A 255 3.09 29.22 0.30
N GLY A 256 2.81 27.97 0.65
CA GLY A 256 1.49 27.34 0.53
C GLY A 256 0.83 27.13 1.88
N GLN A 257 -0.51 27.16 1.89
CA GLN A 257 -1.34 26.81 3.05
C GLN A 257 -1.80 25.36 2.94
N TYR A 258 -1.53 24.58 3.99
CA TYR A 258 -1.75 23.13 4.06
C TYR A 258 -2.38 22.76 5.41
N GLY A 259 -3.70 22.61 5.42
CA GLY A 259 -4.47 22.59 6.66
C GLY A 259 -4.20 23.85 7.49
N ASP A 260 -3.74 23.68 8.73
CA ASP A 260 -3.42 24.78 9.65
C ASP A 260 -1.98 25.30 9.50
N TYR A 261 -1.16 24.67 8.66
CA TYR A 261 0.27 24.98 8.54
C TYR A 261 0.59 25.68 7.23
N LYS A 262 1.61 26.52 7.26
CA LYS A 262 2.24 27.05 6.06
C LYS A 262 3.57 26.34 5.83
N ASN A 263 3.82 25.98 4.58
CA ASN A 263 5.08 25.35 4.18
C ASN A 263 5.65 26.09 2.98
N LEU A 264 6.98 26.03 2.86
CA LEU A 264 7.69 26.54 1.69
C LEU A 264 7.47 25.59 0.50
N GLU A 265 7.46 26.17 -0.68
CA GLU A 265 7.23 25.47 -1.95
C GLU A 265 8.25 25.91 -2.98
N LEU A 266 8.58 25.01 -3.91
CA LEU A 266 9.10 25.41 -5.21
C LEU A 266 7.94 25.36 -6.21
N THR A 267 7.66 26.50 -6.83
CA THR A 267 6.56 26.68 -7.78
C THR A 267 7.10 26.98 -9.18
N ASP A 268 6.58 26.27 -10.16
CA ASP A 268 6.68 26.63 -11.56
C ASP A 268 5.43 27.44 -11.97
N GLU A 269 5.61 28.75 -12.13
CA GLU A 269 4.52 29.67 -12.48
C GLU A 269 4.00 29.46 -13.91
N THR A 270 4.78 28.85 -14.82
CA THR A 270 4.36 28.61 -16.22
C THR A 270 3.32 27.50 -16.29
N THR A 271 3.61 26.38 -15.61
CA THR A 271 2.72 25.21 -15.59
C THR A 271 1.73 25.24 -14.42
N ASN A 272 1.89 26.20 -13.51
CA ASN A 272 1.15 26.30 -12.25
C ASN A 272 1.25 25.02 -11.41
N THR A 273 2.44 24.41 -11.42
CA THR A 273 2.76 23.22 -10.64
C THR A 273 3.68 23.58 -9.48
N LYS A 274 3.66 22.76 -8.42
CA LYS A 274 4.43 23.02 -7.20
C LYS A 274 4.73 21.75 -6.44
N ILE A 275 5.85 21.77 -5.74
CA ILE A 275 6.26 20.76 -4.77
C ILE A 275 6.41 21.41 -3.40
N MET A 276 5.97 20.71 -2.36
CA MET A 276 6.11 21.16 -0.98
C MET A 276 7.47 20.72 -0.45
N ILE A 277 8.20 21.65 0.16
CA ILE A 277 9.42 21.34 0.89
C ILE A 277 9.02 20.80 2.27
N TYR A 278 9.41 19.57 2.58
CA TYR A 278 9.11 18.96 3.85
C TYR A 278 9.94 19.58 4.98
N HIS A 279 9.30 19.89 6.10
CA HIS A 279 9.91 20.61 7.22
C HIS A 279 11.11 19.89 7.86
N ASP A 280 11.22 18.57 7.70
CA ASP A 280 12.35 17.76 8.20
C ASP A 280 13.46 17.60 7.13
N SER A 281 13.54 18.54 6.19
CA SER A 281 14.70 18.70 5.30
C SER A 281 15.91 19.19 6.10
N GLU A 282 17.12 19.08 5.53
CA GLU A 282 18.32 19.57 6.20
C GLU A 282 18.23 21.06 6.54
N GLU A 283 18.67 21.46 7.75
CA GLU A 283 18.53 22.82 8.26
C GLU A 283 19.12 23.87 7.31
N GLY A 284 20.33 23.61 6.79
CA GLY A 284 20.98 24.51 5.83
C GLY A 284 20.24 24.65 4.49
N PHE A 285 19.46 23.64 4.09
CA PHE A 285 18.59 23.75 2.92
C PHE A 285 17.39 24.66 3.21
N ILE A 286 16.71 24.44 4.34
CA ILE A 286 15.55 25.25 4.75
C ILE A 286 15.95 26.72 4.91
N ASP A 287 17.10 26.99 5.52
CA ASP A 287 17.64 28.35 5.67
C ASP A 287 17.87 29.01 4.30
N ALA A 288 18.51 28.30 3.37
CA ALA A 288 18.81 28.82 2.04
C ALA A 288 17.53 29.07 1.20
N ILE A 289 16.54 28.18 1.27
CA ILE A 289 15.24 28.40 0.63
C ILE A 289 14.54 29.60 1.25
N THR A 290 14.50 29.69 2.59
CA THR A 290 13.83 30.79 3.30
C THR A 290 14.45 32.14 2.94
N ALA A 291 15.78 32.20 2.82
CA ALA A 291 16.50 33.41 2.40
C ALA A 291 16.17 33.84 0.97
N ASN A 292 15.74 32.91 0.13
CA ASN A 292 15.38 33.13 -1.28
C ASN A 292 13.87 33.24 -1.52
N LYS A 293 13.06 33.52 -0.48
CA LYS A 293 11.62 33.72 -0.63
C LYS A 293 11.31 34.73 -1.74
N ASP A 294 10.34 34.39 -2.59
CA ASP A 294 9.90 35.13 -3.77
C ASP A 294 10.90 35.21 -4.94
N ASN A 295 12.09 34.62 -4.79
CA ASN A 295 13.10 34.50 -5.85
C ASN A 295 13.08 33.10 -6.49
N TYR A 296 13.70 32.97 -7.66
CA TYR A 296 13.94 31.69 -8.33
C TYR A 296 15.23 31.07 -7.83
N VAL A 297 15.19 29.75 -7.62
CA VAL A 297 16.35 28.95 -7.23
C VAL A 297 16.41 27.66 -8.02
N THR A 298 17.62 27.17 -8.22
CA THR A 298 17.89 25.76 -8.52
C THR A 298 18.21 25.04 -7.22
N ALA A 299 17.66 23.85 -7.04
CA ALA A 299 17.80 23.08 -5.80
C ALA A 299 17.83 21.58 -6.09
N THR A 300 18.69 20.84 -5.38
CA THR A 300 18.64 19.38 -5.39
C THR A 300 17.64 18.89 -4.35
N VAL A 301 16.63 18.16 -4.83
CA VAL A 301 15.52 17.65 -4.05
C VAL A 301 15.44 16.12 -4.14
N ILE A 302 14.93 15.50 -3.08
CA ILE A 302 14.65 14.07 -3.03
C ILE A 302 13.13 13.88 -2.96
N THR A 303 12.54 13.18 -3.92
CA THR A 303 11.09 12.92 -3.90
C THR A 303 10.73 12.05 -2.69
N TYR A 304 9.88 12.57 -1.81
CA TYR A 304 9.53 11.88 -0.57
C TYR A 304 8.24 11.09 -0.71
N ASN A 305 7.11 11.77 -0.63
CA ASN A 305 5.81 11.13 -0.73
C ASN A 305 4.72 12.08 -1.21
N PHE A 306 3.54 11.53 -1.49
CA PHE A 306 2.39 12.32 -1.89
C PHE A 306 1.45 12.52 -0.71
N HIS A 307 1.20 13.77 -0.32
CA HIS A 307 0.24 14.08 0.72
C HIS A 307 -1.18 14.04 0.15
N SER A 308 -1.91 12.95 0.41
CA SER A 308 -3.20 12.65 -0.23
C SER A 308 -4.30 13.68 0.05
N SER A 309 -4.33 14.27 1.26
CA SER A 309 -5.32 15.29 1.64
C SER A 309 -5.10 16.62 0.94
N ASP A 310 -3.84 17.08 0.87
CA ASP A 310 -3.48 18.35 0.24
C ASP A 310 -3.20 18.23 -1.26
N LYS A 311 -3.09 16.99 -1.75
CA LYS A 311 -2.81 16.63 -3.14
C LYS A 311 -1.51 17.26 -3.67
N VAL A 312 -0.44 17.14 -2.88
CA VAL A 312 0.87 17.71 -3.20
C VAL A 312 1.99 16.70 -2.98
N TRP A 313 2.95 16.70 -3.90
CA TRP A 313 4.21 15.99 -3.73
C TRP A 313 5.09 16.73 -2.74
N ARG A 314 5.58 16.00 -1.73
CA ARG A 314 6.55 16.49 -0.75
C ARG A 314 7.94 16.04 -1.17
N VAL A 315 8.90 16.91 -0.95
CA VAL A 315 10.32 16.64 -1.22
C VAL A 315 11.16 16.99 0.00
N PHE A 316 12.27 16.29 0.15
CA PHE A 316 13.37 16.74 1.01
C PHE A 316 14.38 17.57 0.20
N GLY A 317 15.21 18.33 0.88
CA GLY A 317 16.33 19.04 0.26
C GLY A 317 17.65 18.83 1.00
N TYR A 318 18.74 18.93 0.23
CA TYR A 318 20.12 18.73 0.68
C TYR A 318 20.81 20.08 0.93
N ALA A 319 21.47 20.24 2.08
CA ALA A 319 22.13 21.50 2.43
C ALA A 319 23.23 21.86 1.43
N GLY A 320 23.27 23.13 1.03
CA GLY A 320 24.26 23.63 0.05
C GLY A 320 23.89 23.40 -1.42
N SER A 321 22.75 22.76 -1.72
CA SER A 321 22.28 22.57 -3.10
C SER A 321 21.53 23.74 -3.71
N VAL A 322 21.27 24.79 -2.93
CA VAL A 322 20.43 25.91 -3.36
C VAL A 322 21.28 27.00 -3.99
N GLU A 323 20.99 27.31 -5.25
CA GLU A 323 21.64 28.38 -6.02
C GLU A 323 20.57 29.35 -6.55
N GLU A 324 20.89 30.64 -6.62
CA GLU A 324 20.02 31.62 -7.29
C GLU A 324 19.85 31.25 -8.77
N ALA A 325 18.65 31.41 -9.29
CA ALA A 325 18.31 31.09 -10.67
C ALA A 325 17.37 32.13 -11.27
N GLU A 326 17.08 31.95 -12.55
CA GLU A 326 16.05 32.69 -13.29
C GLU A 326 14.85 31.78 -13.58
N ALA A 327 13.74 32.37 -13.98
CA ALA A 327 12.56 31.61 -14.39
C ALA A 327 12.87 30.66 -15.56
N VAL A 328 12.43 29.40 -15.43
CA VAL A 328 12.59 28.37 -16.47
C VAL A 328 12.02 28.86 -17.80
N GLN A 329 12.84 28.78 -18.85
CA GLN A 329 12.41 29.06 -20.23
C GLN A 329 12.21 27.74 -20.98
N TYR A 330 10.95 27.34 -21.16
CA TYR A 330 10.61 26.12 -21.85
C TYR A 330 10.78 26.25 -23.37
N THR A 331 11.66 25.42 -23.96
CA THR A 331 11.71 25.22 -25.41
C THR A 331 10.48 24.45 -25.89
N ASP A 332 10.25 24.41 -27.20
CA ASP A 332 9.13 23.65 -27.75
C ASP A 332 9.31 22.14 -27.51
N GLU A 333 10.55 21.64 -27.53
CA GLU A 333 10.88 20.26 -27.16
C GLU A 333 10.50 19.97 -25.70
N ASN A 334 10.85 20.86 -24.76
CA ASN A 334 10.48 20.68 -23.35
C ASN A 334 8.96 20.65 -23.17
N LYS A 335 8.22 21.49 -23.91
CA LYS A 335 6.74 21.52 -23.83
C LYS A 335 6.11 20.26 -24.40
N VAL A 336 6.64 19.73 -25.51
CA VAL A 336 6.20 18.46 -26.10
C VAL A 336 6.46 17.31 -25.12
N TYR A 337 7.66 17.25 -24.53
CA TYR A 337 8.01 16.26 -23.52
C TYR A 337 7.11 16.36 -22.28
N LEU A 338 6.92 17.54 -21.70
CA LEU A 338 6.05 17.73 -20.54
C LEU A 338 4.58 17.42 -20.84
N THR A 339 4.11 17.70 -22.05
CA THR A 339 2.78 17.26 -22.52
C THR A 339 2.69 15.74 -22.48
N SER A 340 3.72 15.01 -22.90
CA SER A 340 3.72 13.54 -22.85
C SER A 340 3.69 13.00 -21.43
N ILE A 341 4.43 13.60 -20.49
CA ILE A 341 4.37 13.25 -19.06
C ILE A 341 2.96 13.47 -18.51
N LYS A 342 2.32 14.59 -18.88
CA LYS A 342 0.95 14.89 -18.45
C LYS A 342 -0.04 13.86 -19.00
N LEU A 343 0.06 13.49 -20.27
CA LEU A 343 -0.79 12.45 -20.87
C LEU A 343 -0.51 11.09 -20.24
N LYS A 344 0.76 10.76 -19.98
CA LYS A 344 1.13 9.51 -19.28
C LYS A 344 0.44 9.40 -17.93
N SER A 345 0.42 10.50 -17.16
CA SER A 345 -0.25 10.55 -15.85
C SER A 345 -1.76 10.28 -15.90
N GLU A 346 -2.39 10.48 -17.06
CA GLU A 346 -3.84 10.36 -17.24
C GLU A 346 -4.26 9.06 -17.94
N PHE A 347 -3.42 8.53 -18.84
CA PHE A 347 -3.81 7.45 -19.75
C PHE A 347 -2.95 6.18 -19.62
N ASP A 348 -1.74 6.24 -19.07
CA ASP A 348 -0.88 5.06 -19.03
C ASP A 348 -1.20 4.15 -17.84
N GLY A 349 -1.36 2.85 -18.10
CA GLY A 349 -1.66 1.84 -17.10
C GLY A 349 -3.09 1.90 -16.53
N ILE A 350 -3.98 2.72 -17.10
CA ILE A 350 -5.37 2.79 -16.63
C ILE A 350 -6.18 1.60 -17.14
N SER A 351 -7.17 1.19 -16.35
CA SER A 351 -8.20 0.23 -16.77
C SER A 351 -9.50 0.97 -17.11
N VAL A 352 -10.10 0.65 -18.27
CA VAL A 352 -11.28 1.35 -18.79
C VAL A 352 -12.43 0.39 -19.08
N VAL A 353 -13.64 0.90 -18.88
CA VAL A 353 -14.91 0.20 -19.13
C VAL A 353 -15.89 1.06 -19.94
N SER A 354 -15.41 2.17 -20.50
CA SER A 354 -16.21 3.20 -21.16
C SER A 354 -15.36 4.04 -22.11
N ASP A 355 -16.03 4.88 -22.90
CA ASP A 355 -15.38 5.84 -23.81
C ASP A 355 -14.33 6.68 -23.07
N LEU A 356 -13.21 6.92 -23.74
CA LEU A 356 -12.14 7.81 -23.33
C LEU A 356 -12.33 9.19 -23.96
N THR A 357 -12.08 10.25 -23.17
CA THR A 357 -11.97 11.61 -23.70
C THR A 357 -10.50 11.87 -24.01
N LEU A 358 -10.09 11.67 -25.25
CA LEU A 358 -8.71 11.89 -25.70
C LEU A 358 -8.53 13.37 -26.09
N PRO A 359 -7.69 14.14 -25.38
CA PRO A 359 -7.51 15.56 -25.66
C PRO A 359 -6.75 15.76 -26.97
N THR A 360 -7.18 16.73 -27.78
CA THR A 360 -6.45 17.17 -28.99
C THR A 360 -5.56 18.40 -28.75
N SER A 361 -5.57 18.93 -27.51
CA SER A 361 -4.80 20.07 -27.04
C SER A 361 -4.81 20.11 -25.51
N LEU A 362 -3.80 20.72 -24.89
CA LEU A 362 -3.80 21.01 -23.44
C LEU A 362 -3.57 22.51 -23.20
N SER A 363 -4.25 23.07 -22.19
CA SER A 363 -4.12 24.49 -21.86
C SER A 363 -2.81 24.85 -21.16
N ILE A 364 -2.01 23.86 -20.75
CA ILE A 364 -0.72 24.09 -20.08
C ILE A 364 0.30 24.76 -21.00
N PHE A 365 0.24 24.48 -22.31
CA PHE A 365 1.11 25.07 -23.32
C PHE A 365 0.29 25.46 -24.53
N GLU A 366 0.23 26.77 -24.80
CA GLU A 366 -0.49 27.30 -25.96
C GLU A 366 0.11 26.77 -27.28
N GLY A 367 -0.77 26.40 -28.21
CA GLY A 367 -0.38 25.94 -29.56
C GLY A 367 -0.05 24.45 -29.68
N VAL A 368 -0.03 23.69 -28.58
CA VAL A 368 0.17 22.23 -28.64
C VAL A 368 -1.02 21.55 -29.31
N SER A 369 -0.73 20.72 -30.31
CA SER A 369 -1.69 19.84 -31.00
C SER A 369 -1.40 18.39 -30.70
N ILE A 370 -2.45 17.61 -30.48
CA ILE A 370 -2.35 16.17 -30.17
C ILE A 370 -3.26 15.40 -31.12
N SER A 371 -2.71 14.39 -31.81
CA SER A 371 -3.50 13.40 -32.57
C SER A 371 -3.27 12.01 -32.02
N TRP A 372 -4.32 11.18 -32.04
CA TRP A 372 -4.31 9.86 -31.44
C TRP A 372 -4.49 8.77 -32.49
N GLU A 373 -3.80 7.65 -32.28
CA GLU A 373 -4.01 6.40 -32.99
C GLU A 373 -4.07 5.24 -32.01
N SER A 374 -5.08 4.37 -32.17
CA SER A 374 -5.21 3.15 -31.39
C SER A 374 -4.67 1.94 -32.13
N SER A 375 -3.94 1.08 -31.42
CA SER A 375 -3.50 -0.22 -31.95
C SER A 375 -4.66 -1.20 -32.16
N ASN A 376 -5.83 -0.97 -31.56
CA ASN A 376 -7.01 -1.82 -31.69
C ASN A 376 -8.31 -0.99 -31.75
N LYS A 377 -8.64 -0.51 -32.96
CA LYS A 377 -9.79 0.37 -33.23
C LYS A 377 -11.15 -0.30 -33.02
N ASP A 378 -11.19 -1.63 -32.97
CA ASP A 378 -12.41 -2.38 -32.67
C ASP A 378 -12.77 -2.32 -31.18
N VAL A 379 -11.79 -2.12 -30.30
CA VAL A 379 -11.98 -2.02 -28.84
C VAL A 379 -11.94 -0.56 -28.37
N ILE A 380 -10.94 0.22 -28.81
CA ILE A 380 -10.86 1.66 -28.55
C ILE A 380 -10.54 2.33 -29.88
N ALA A 381 -11.48 3.10 -30.44
CA ALA A 381 -11.23 3.85 -31.68
C ALA A 381 -10.26 5.04 -31.44
N ASP A 382 -9.71 5.61 -32.52
CA ASP A 382 -8.76 6.75 -32.48
C ASP A 382 -9.30 7.98 -31.73
N HIS A 383 -10.62 8.16 -31.65
CA HIS A 383 -11.27 9.23 -30.91
C HIS A 383 -11.78 8.79 -29.52
N GLY A 384 -11.29 7.67 -29.00
CA GLY A 384 -11.58 7.16 -27.67
C GLY A 384 -12.91 6.40 -27.52
N LYS A 385 -13.63 6.10 -28.61
CA LYS A 385 -14.85 5.30 -28.52
C LYS A 385 -14.54 3.88 -28.09
N PHE A 386 -15.16 3.46 -26.99
CA PHE A 386 -14.97 2.15 -26.40
C PHE A 386 -16.04 1.17 -26.86
N THR A 387 -15.59 -0.05 -27.14
CA THR A 387 -16.42 -1.22 -27.40
C THR A 387 -15.94 -2.34 -26.49
N TYR A 388 -16.87 -2.97 -25.76
CA TYR A 388 -16.53 -4.06 -24.85
C TYR A 388 -15.82 -5.20 -25.58
N PRO A 389 -14.59 -5.57 -25.17
CA PRO A 389 -13.93 -6.75 -25.71
C PRO A 389 -14.53 -8.03 -25.09
N THR A 390 -14.29 -9.18 -25.71
CA THR A 390 -14.73 -10.49 -25.19
C THR A 390 -13.86 -11.02 -24.06
N ALA A 391 -12.64 -10.51 -23.95
CA ALA A 391 -11.67 -10.79 -22.90
C ALA A 391 -10.89 -9.51 -22.61
N GLU A 392 -10.31 -9.39 -21.41
CA GLU A 392 -9.45 -8.27 -21.07
C GLU A 392 -8.39 -8.08 -22.16
N THR A 393 -8.28 -6.85 -22.67
CA THR A 393 -7.45 -6.55 -23.84
C THR A 393 -6.62 -5.31 -23.56
N GLU A 394 -5.30 -5.44 -23.68
CA GLU A 394 -4.41 -4.27 -23.69
C GLU A 394 -4.48 -3.58 -25.06
N VAL A 395 -4.66 -2.26 -25.04
CA VAL A 395 -4.68 -1.39 -26.22
C VAL A 395 -3.60 -0.32 -26.05
N GLU A 396 -2.77 -0.16 -27.07
CA GLU A 396 -1.74 0.87 -27.10
C GLU A 396 -2.31 2.10 -27.83
N LEU A 397 -2.36 3.23 -27.13
CA LEU A 397 -2.73 4.52 -27.69
C LEU A 397 -1.45 5.31 -27.99
N THR A 398 -1.25 5.68 -29.25
CA THR A 398 -0.14 6.52 -29.69
C THR A 398 -0.64 7.95 -29.83
N ALA A 399 -0.07 8.89 -29.06
CA ALA A 399 -0.28 10.31 -29.25
C ALA A 399 0.90 10.92 -30.02
N THR A 400 0.61 11.54 -31.16
CA THR A 400 1.54 12.44 -31.84
C THR A 400 1.33 13.84 -31.28
N ILE A 401 2.35 14.39 -30.64
CA ILE A 401 2.32 15.72 -30.02
C ILE A 401 3.16 16.66 -30.88
N THR A 402 2.57 17.78 -31.30
CA THR A 402 3.22 18.76 -32.18
C THR A 402 3.16 20.16 -31.59
N LEU A 403 4.29 20.87 -31.63
CA LEU A 403 4.38 22.29 -31.32
C LEU A 403 5.48 22.93 -32.18
N GLY A 404 5.13 23.97 -32.94
CA GLY A 404 6.08 24.62 -33.84
C GLY A 404 6.63 23.63 -34.89
N SER A 405 7.94 23.39 -34.88
CA SER A 405 8.61 22.39 -35.72
C SER A 405 8.85 21.04 -35.04
N VAL A 406 8.56 20.93 -33.74
CA VAL A 406 8.76 19.70 -32.96
C VAL A 406 7.53 18.80 -33.13
N SER A 407 7.77 17.52 -33.42
CA SER A 407 6.72 16.50 -33.51
C SER A 407 7.26 15.17 -33.03
N GLU A 408 6.65 14.60 -31.98
CA GLU A 408 7.08 13.35 -31.37
C GLU A 408 5.89 12.44 -31.06
N GLU A 409 6.13 11.14 -31.05
CA GLU A 409 5.12 10.12 -30.76
C GLU A 409 5.39 9.46 -29.41
N TYR A 410 4.32 9.35 -28.62
CA TYR A 410 4.35 8.73 -27.30
C TYR A 410 3.26 7.68 -27.20
N LYS A 411 3.56 6.56 -26.56
CA LYS A 411 2.68 5.41 -26.44
C LYS A 411 2.23 5.24 -24.99
N PHE A 412 0.95 4.97 -24.82
CA PHE A 412 0.33 4.73 -23.52
C PHE A 412 -0.45 3.42 -23.59
N THR A 413 -0.31 2.58 -22.57
CA THR A 413 -1.00 1.29 -22.51
C THR A 413 -2.27 1.43 -21.68
N VAL A 414 -3.41 1.05 -22.27
CA VAL A 414 -4.72 1.05 -21.60
C VAL A 414 -5.26 -0.37 -21.57
N THR A 415 -5.78 -0.79 -20.42
CA THR A 415 -6.43 -2.10 -20.28
C THR A 415 -7.94 -1.95 -20.47
N ALA A 416 -8.48 -2.47 -21.56
CA ALA A 416 -9.91 -2.56 -21.81
C ALA A 416 -10.49 -3.78 -21.07
N ILE A 417 -11.35 -3.52 -20.09
CA ILE A 417 -11.95 -4.58 -19.27
C ILE A 417 -13.15 -5.18 -20.00
N ALA A 418 -13.14 -6.50 -20.17
CA ALA A 418 -14.28 -7.25 -20.68
C ALA A 418 -15.35 -7.39 -19.60
N PRO A 419 -16.64 -7.38 -19.98
CA PRO A 419 -17.69 -7.45 -18.99
C PRO A 419 -17.83 -8.87 -18.44
N GLU A 420 -17.95 -9.01 -17.12
CA GLU A 420 -18.11 -10.32 -16.47
C GLU A 420 -19.56 -10.79 -16.60
N GLN A 421 -19.77 -11.97 -17.18
CA GLN A 421 -21.10 -12.54 -17.28
C GLN A 421 -21.59 -13.07 -15.93
N MET A 422 -22.74 -12.57 -15.47
CA MET A 422 -23.35 -12.95 -14.20
C MET A 422 -24.83 -13.29 -14.37
N THR A 423 -25.35 -14.12 -13.46
CA THR A 423 -26.80 -14.21 -13.22
C THR A 423 -27.30 -12.96 -12.49
N VAL A 424 -28.61 -12.70 -12.51
CA VAL A 424 -29.20 -11.56 -11.80
C VAL A 424 -28.94 -11.65 -10.29
N ALA A 425 -28.97 -12.86 -9.70
CA ALA A 425 -28.68 -13.04 -8.28
C ALA A 425 -27.21 -12.77 -7.93
N GLU A 426 -26.28 -13.19 -8.79
CA GLU A 426 -24.84 -12.89 -8.62
C GLU A 426 -24.58 -11.39 -8.76
N LEU A 427 -25.23 -10.72 -9.72
CA LEU A 427 -25.16 -9.26 -9.84
C LEU A 427 -25.63 -8.57 -8.55
N LEU A 428 -26.79 -8.96 -8.01
CA LEU A 428 -27.28 -8.36 -6.76
C LEU A 428 -26.30 -8.55 -5.60
N ALA A 429 -25.70 -9.75 -5.49
CA ALA A 429 -24.65 -9.98 -4.49
C ALA A 429 -23.40 -9.12 -4.73
N ALA A 430 -22.98 -8.94 -6.00
CA ALA A 430 -21.86 -8.08 -6.35
C ALA A 430 -22.15 -6.59 -6.09
N ILE A 431 -23.40 -6.15 -6.23
CA ILE A 431 -23.84 -4.79 -5.85
C ILE A 431 -23.71 -4.59 -4.34
N ASP A 432 -24.23 -5.53 -3.55
CA ASP A 432 -24.16 -5.48 -2.08
C ASP A 432 -22.70 -5.47 -1.57
N GLU A 433 -21.78 -6.07 -2.33
CA GLU A 433 -20.34 -6.10 -2.04
C GLU A 433 -19.54 -4.95 -2.69
N GLU A 434 -20.19 -4.01 -3.41
CA GLU A 434 -19.56 -2.91 -4.16
C GLU A 434 -18.54 -3.37 -5.23
N LYS A 435 -18.78 -4.54 -5.83
CA LYS A 435 -17.90 -5.20 -6.82
C LYS A 435 -18.46 -5.22 -8.24
N ALA A 436 -19.71 -4.83 -8.45
CA ALA A 436 -20.36 -4.89 -9.75
C ALA A 436 -19.83 -3.80 -10.72
N LYS A 437 -18.71 -4.06 -11.40
CA LYS A 437 -18.13 -3.17 -12.43
C LYS A 437 -18.13 -3.88 -13.78
N ALA A 438 -18.69 -3.23 -14.79
CA ALA A 438 -18.84 -3.76 -16.15
C ALA A 438 -19.40 -5.19 -16.14
N VAL A 439 -20.58 -5.39 -15.58
CA VAL A 439 -21.23 -6.71 -15.57
C VAL A 439 -22.06 -6.90 -16.83
N LEU A 440 -22.09 -8.12 -17.38
CA LEU A 440 -23.00 -8.53 -18.44
C LEU A 440 -24.06 -9.46 -17.85
N VAL A 441 -25.33 -9.07 -17.94
CA VAL A 441 -26.46 -9.89 -17.50
C VAL A 441 -27.42 -10.12 -18.65
N GLU A 442 -27.82 -11.38 -18.85
CA GLU A 442 -28.92 -11.73 -19.75
C GLU A 442 -30.20 -11.93 -18.96
N GLY A 443 -31.30 -11.32 -19.40
CA GLY A 443 -32.59 -11.50 -18.75
C GLY A 443 -33.76 -11.09 -19.63
N VAL A 444 -34.97 -11.32 -19.14
CA VAL A 444 -36.22 -10.87 -19.73
C VAL A 444 -36.67 -9.60 -19.03
N ILE A 445 -37.07 -8.59 -19.80
CA ILE A 445 -37.70 -7.39 -19.26
C ILE A 445 -39.11 -7.76 -18.78
N ILE A 446 -39.35 -7.75 -17.45
CA ILE A 446 -40.62 -8.20 -16.87
C ILE A 446 -41.59 -7.07 -16.52
N GLY A 447 -41.14 -5.82 -16.60
CA GLY A 447 -41.98 -4.67 -16.31
C GLY A 447 -41.20 -3.36 -16.35
N ARG A 448 -41.93 -2.25 -16.19
CA ARG A 448 -41.37 -0.90 -16.08
C ARG A 448 -42.12 -0.07 -15.07
N ASP A 449 -41.45 0.94 -14.52
CA ASP A 449 -42.06 1.95 -13.67
C ASP A 449 -42.74 3.06 -14.50
N SER A 450 -43.34 4.05 -13.83
CA SER A 450 -43.95 5.21 -14.49
C SER A 450 -42.94 6.14 -15.18
N GLY A 451 -41.66 6.06 -14.81
CA GLY A 451 -40.55 6.80 -15.43
C GLY A 451 -40.01 6.15 -16.71
N GLY A 452 -40.41 4.91 -16.99
CA GLY A 452 -39.96 4.11 -18.13
C GLY A 452 -38.72 3.27 -17.86
N TYR A 453 -38.21 3.26 -16.62
CA TYR A 453 -37.14 2.38 -16.16
C TYR A 453 -37.67 0.96 -15.98
N PHE A 454 -36.83 -0.05 -16.17
CA PHE A 454 -37.31 -1.43 -16.28
C PHE A 454 -36.74 -2.38 -15.24
N TYR A 455 -37.41 -3.51 -15.08
CA TYR A 455 -36.99 -4.64 -14.26
C TYR A 455 -36.53 -5.78 -15.17
N LEU A 456 -35.30 -6.22 -14.99
CA LEU A 456 -34.70 -7.35 -15.71
C LEU A 456 -34.73 -8.57 -14.81
N ALA A 457 -35.21 -9.70 -15.32
CA ALA A 457 -35.28 -10.96 -14.57
C ALA A 457 -34.64 -12.11 -15.33
N ASP A 458 -33.98 -13.00 -14.60
CA ASP A 458 -33.60 -14.32 -15.09
C ASP A 458 -34.23 -15.40 -14.19
N GLU A 459 -33.75 -16.64 -14.28
CA GLU A 459 -34.25 -17.73 -13.43
C GLU A 459 -33.86 -17.59 -11.95
N THR A 460 -32.91 -16.70 -11.63
CA THR A 460 -32.30 -16.57 -10.31
C THR A 460 -32.86 -15.40 -9.50
N ALA A 461 -33.14 -14.25 -10.13
CA ALA A 461 -33.61 -13.05 -9.44
C ALA A 461 -34.17 -11.97 -10.40
N VAL A 462 -34.50 -10.80 -9.83
CA VAL A 462 -34.93 -9.61 -10.55
C VAL A 462 -34.08 -8.42 -10.11
N VAL A 463 -33.59 -7.61 -11.05
CA VAL A 463 -32.85 -6.36 -10.80
C VAL A 463 -33.55 -5.18 -11.47
N TYR A 464 -33.44 -4.01 -10.85
CA TYR A 464 -33.94 -2.75 -11.41
C TYR A 464 -32.87 -2.06 -12.24
N THR A 465 -33.18 -1.69 -13.48
CA THR A 465 -32.26 -1.03 -14.40
C THR A 465 -32.61 0.44 -14.56
N ARG A 466 -31.65 1.32 -14.27
CA ARG A 466 -31.84 2.78 -14.27
C ARG A 466 -31.60 3.42 -15.65
N VAL A 467 -32.08 2.76 -16.70
CA VAL A 467 -32.16 3.31 -18.07
C VAL A 467 -33.56 3.08 -18.62
N LYS A 468 -34.05 3.98 -19.48
CA LYS A 468 -35.41 3.85 -20.03
C LYS A 468 -35.43 2.88 -21.19
N LEU A 469 -36.49 2.07 -21.27
CA LEU A 469 -36.71 1.17 -22.41
C LEU A 469 -36.71 1.90 -23.77
N SER A 470 -37.23 3.14 -23.81
CA SER A 470 -37.28 3.97 -25.01
C SER A 470 -35.91 4.33 -25.57
N ASP A 471 -34.89 4.38 -24.72
CA ASP A 471 -33.55 4.84 -25.10
C ASP A 471 -32.81 3.74 -25.91
N HIS A 472 -33.30 2.50 -25.83
CA HIS A 472 -32.71 1.32 -26.48
C HIS A 472 -33.66 0.61 -27.45
N ASN A 473 -34.87 1.15 -27.67
CA ASN A 473 -35.89 0.56 -28.56
C ASN A 473 -36.21 -0.91 -28.22
N VAL A 474 -36.44 -1.18 -26.93
CA VAL A 474 -36.82 -2.50 -26.38
C VAL A 474 -38.16 -2.42 -25.65
N GLU A 475 -38.86 -3.55 -25.51
CA GLU A 475 -40.19 -3.66 -24.89
C GLU A 475 -40.24 -4.69 -23.75
N VAL A 476 -41.32 -4.64 -22.97
CA VAL A 476 -41.58 -5.66 -21.93
C VAL A 476 -41.83 -7.00 -22.61
N GLY A 477 -41.14 -8.04 -22.15
CA GLY A 477 -41.14 -9.39 -22.74
C GLY A 477 -39.89 -9.69 -23.57
N ASP A 478 -39.09 -8.69 -23.94
CA ASP A 478 -37.85 -8.91 -24.67
C ASP A 478 -36.80 -9.58 -23.80
N LYS A 479 -36.10 -10.57 -24.37
CA LYS A 479 -34.85 -11.09 -23.80
C LYS A 479 -33.70 -10.21 -24.28
N VAL A 480 -33.01 -9.57 -23.34
CA VAL A 480 -31.96 -8.60 -23.61
C VAL A 480 -30.65 -8.96 -22.92
N ARG A 481 -29.56 -8.38 -23.43
CA ARG A 481 -28.25 -8.34 -22.79
C ARG A 481 -28.04 -6.94 -22.26
N VAL A 482 -27.72 -6.81 -20.98
CA VAL A 482 -27.42 -5.52 -20.34
C VAL A 482 -25.99 -5.55 -19.87
N ILE A 483 -25.20 -4.55 -20.32
CA ILE A 483 -23.88 -4.28 -19.76
C ILE A 483 -23.99 -3.02 -18.91
N ALA A 484 -23.63 -3.10 -17.62
CA ALA A 484 -23.78 -1.98 -16.70
C ALA A 484 -22.78 -2.05 -15.54
N ASN A 485 -22.65 -0.92 -14.83
CA ASN A 485 -22.12 -0.91 -13.47
C ASN A 485 -23.31 -1.03 -12.50
N GLY A 486 -23.12 -1.80 -11.42
CA GLY A 486 -24.14 -2.06 -10.41
C GLY A 486 -24.19 -1.03 -9.30
#